data_AF-A0A7V5BC35-F1
#
_entry.id   AF-A0A7V5BC35-F1
#
_cell.length_a   1.000
_cell.length_b   1.000
_cell.length_c   1.000
_cell.angle_alpha   90.00
_cell.angle_beta   90.00
_cell.angle_gamma   90.00
#
_symmetry.space_group_name_H-M   'P 1'
#
loop_
_entity.id
_entity.type
_entity.pdbx_description
1 polymer ?
#
loop_
_entity_poly.entity_id
_entity_poly.type
_entity_poly.pdbx_seq_one_letter_code
_entity_poly.pdbx_strand_id
1 'polypeptide(L)'
;MLSKLKTLTKVIKKDKPIIDLSSLQTNLSEGLFNTMESSFKQRKSDTRNSSLGPDQVDRIIKEYAHKNMVLAAASSVVPGPLGILSSIPELLLNFGNQMNMIYDLGCAHGKENFINKDVLLDIPFAAFGGNTDLAKLQDIKADLSDSPKELLIQKATDLSKTLIEKSLKKSIVQFIPVAGPVLMASWAQMTTYKISKSSSSFLD
;
A
#
# COMPACT_ATOMS: atom_id res chain seq x y z
N MET A 1 16.44 -56.11 -19.12
CA MET A 1 16.88 -54.70 -19.28
C MET A 1 15.81 -53.65 -18.98
N LEU A 2 14.51 -53.98 -18.86
CA LEU A 2 13.43 -53.00 -18.66
C LEU A 2 13.03 -52.73 -17.18
N SER A 3 13.57 -53.44 -16.19
CA SER A 3 13.19 -53.23 -14.78
C SER A 3 13.90 -52.07 -14.08
N LYS A 4 15.06 -51.63 -14.59
CA LYS A 4 15.83 -50.49 -14.02
C LYS A 4 15.30 -49.11 -14.45
N LEU A 5 14.41 -49.05 -15.45
CA LEU A 5 13.79 -47.81 -15.93
C LEU A 5 12.53 -47.41 -15.15
N LYS A 6 11.87 -48.35 -14.47
CA LYS A 6 10.67 -48.07 -13.64
C LYS A 6 10.98 -47.46 -12.27
N THR A 7 12.23 -47.53 -11.81
CA THR A 7 12.66 -46.95 -10.53
C THR A 7 13.10 -45.50 -10.64
N LEU A 8 13.36 -44.98 -11.85
CA LEU A 8 13.77 -43.58 -12.06
C LEU A 8 12.57 -42.61 -12.16
N THR A 9 11.36 -43.11 -12.31
CA THR A 9 10.13 -42.28 -12.39
C THR A 9 9.47 -42.01 -11.04
N LYS A 10 10.02 -42.49 -9.92
CA LYS A 10 9.35 -42.43 -8.61
C LYS A 10 9.75 -41.28 -7.68
N VAL A 11 10.63 -40.36 -8.08
CA VAL A 11 10.89 -39.15 -7.27
C VAL A 11 11.17 -37.94 -8.17
N ILE A 12 10.16 -37.47 -8.89
CA ILE A 12 10.05 -36.04 -9.12
C ILE A 12 9.12 -35.55 -8.01
N LYS A 13 9.71 -35.22 -6.85
CA LYS A 13 9.00 -34.38 -5.88
C LYS A 13 8.61 -33.13 -6.67
N LYS A 14 7.31 -32.88 -6.80
CA LYS A 14 6.80 -31.62 -7.32
C LYS A 14 7.37 -30.54 -6.40
N ASP A 15 8.42 -29.85 -6.86
CA ASP A 15 9.03 -28.78 -6.09
C ASP A 15 7.89 -27.85 -5.68
N LYS A 16 7.74 -27.61 -4.37
CA LYS A 16 6.84 -26.56 -3.89
C LYS A 16 7.24 -25.30 -4.65
N PRO A 17 6.29 -24.53 -5.23
CA PRO A 17 6.66 -23.28 -5.88
C PRO A 17 7.48 -22.46 -4.88
N ILE A 18 8.60 -21.90 -5.36
CA ILE A 18 9.59 -21.18 -4.54
C ILE A 18 8.93 -20.03 -3.73
N ILE A 19 7.72 -19.62 -4.13
CA ILE A 19 6.86 -18.66 -3.43
C ILE A 19 5.45 -19.22 -3.30
N ASP A 20 4.89 -19.11 -2.10
CA ASP A 20 3.45 -19.24 -1.90
C ASP A 20 2.79 -17.86 -2.10
N LEU A 21 2.45 -17.55 -3.37
CA LEU A 21 1.77 -16.31 -3.75
C LEU A 21 0.42 -16.14 -3.02
N SER A 22 -0.23 -17.24 -2.64
CA SER A 22 -1.50 -17.20 -1.93
C SER A 22 -1.30 -16.74 -0.48
N SER A 23 -0.26 -17.23 0.19
CA SER A 23 0.13 -16.75 1.53
C SER A 23 0.60 -15.30 1.51
N LEU A 24 1.37 -14.88 0.49
CA LEU A 24 1.76 -13.48 0.29
C LEU A 24 0.53 -12.58 0.14
N GLN A 25 -0.42 -12.96 -0.73
CA GLN A 25 -1.64 -12.20 -0.97
C GLN A 25 -2.49 -12.11 0.29
N THR A 26 -2.62 -13.21 1.03
CA THR A 26 -3.40 -13.26 2.28
C THR A 26 -2.79 -12.35 3.34
N ASN A 27 -1.50 -12.50 3.62
CA ASN A 27 -0.79 -11.71 4.63
C ASN A 27 -0.79 -10.22 4.28
N LEU A 28 -0.57 -9.87 3.01
CA LEU A 28 -0.59 -8.48 2.58
C LEU A 28 -2.00 -7.90 2.65
N SER A 29 -3.03 -8.64 2.20
CA SER A 29 -4.43 -8.18 2.28
C SER A 29 -4.85 -7.89 3.73
N GLU A 30 -4.62 -8.85 4.62
CA GLU A 30 -4.92 -8.71 6.04
C GLU A 30 -4.12 -7.56 6.67
N GLY A 31 -2.82 -7.48 6.35
CA GLY A 31 -1.95 -6.42 6.82
C GLY A 31 -2.41 -5.03 6.37
N LEU A 32 -2.81 -4.87 5.10
CA LEU A 32 -3.32 -3.60 4.57
C LEU A 32 -4.63 -3.21 5.25
N PHE A 33 -5.57 -4.15 5.41
CA PHE A 33 -6.82 -3.91 6.11
C PHE A 33 -6.57 -3.46 7.57
N ASN A 34 -5.77 -4.22 8.32
CA ASN A 34 -5.45 -3.90 9.71
C ASN A 34 -4.70 -2.58 9.86
N THR A 35 -3.78 -2.28 8.92
CA THR A 35 -3.03 -1.01 8.92
C THR A 35 -3.94 0.17 8.63
N MET A 36 -4.88 0.03 7.69
CA MET A 36 -5.90 1.04 7.43
C MET A 36 -6.77 1.28 8.67
N GLU A 37 -7.29 0.21 9.30
CA GLU A 37 -8.12 0.35 10.50
C GLU A 37 -7.38 1.04 11.65
N SER A 38 -6.13 0.64 11.87
CA SER A 38 -5.26 1.23 12.90
C SER A 38 -4.99 2.71 12.63
N SER A 39 -4.62 3.05 11.39
CA SER A 39 -4.35 4.43 10.96
C SER A 39 -5.59 5.30 11.13
N PHE A 40 -6.74 4.83 10.63
CA PHE A 40 -8.02 5.54 10.78
C PHE A 40 -8.36 5.81 12.24
N LYS A 41 -8.28 4.77 13.10
CA LYS A 41 -8.59 4.90 14.53
C LYS A 41 -7.63 5.85 15.23
N GLN A 42 -6.33 5.73 14.96
CA GLN A 42 -5.30 6.57 15.57
C GLN A 42 -5.51 8.04 15.19
N ARG A 43 -5.66 8.33 13.89
CA ARG A 43 -5.81 9.71 13.40
C ARG A 43 -7.13 10.31 13.86
N LYS A 44 -8.24 9.60 13.80
CA LYS A 44 -9.55 10.07 14.30
C LYS A 44 -9.54 10.46 15.78
N SER A 45 -8.68 9.84 16.59
CA SER A 45 -8.53 10.18 18.01
C SER A 45 -7.49 11.28 18.30
N ASP A 46 -6.73 11.75 17.30
CA ASP A 46 -5.66 12.72 17.51
C ASP A 46 -6.23 14.14 17.60
N THR A 47 -6.12 14.73 18.80
CA THR A 47 -6.62 16.08 19.09
C THR A 47 -5.91 17.18 18.30
N ARG A 48 -4.73 16.88 17.73
CA ARG A 48 -3.93 17.83 16.94
C ARG A 48 -4.47 18.04 15.53
N ASN A 49 -5.40 17.20 15.05
CA ASN A 49 -5.99 17.33 13.71
C ASN A 49 -6.59 18.72 13.46
N SER A 50 -7.23 19.28 14.49
CA SER A 50 -7.84 20.62 14.47
C SER A 50 -6.84 21.76 14.22
N SER A 51 -5.55 21.52 14.36
CA SER A 51 -4.48 22.50 14.11
C SER A 51 -3.89 22.44 12.69
N LEU A 52 -4.33 21.48 11.88
CA LEU A 52 -3.91 21.35 10.49
C LEU A 52 -4.69 22.34 9.62
N GLY A 53 -3.98 23.03 8.73
CA GLY A 53 -4.54 24.04 7.84
C GLY A 53 -4.02 23.93 6.41
N PRO A 54 -4.66 24.63 5.45
CA PRO A 54 -4.29 24.55 4.04
C PRO A 54 -2.83 24.91 3.73
N ASP A 55 -2.23 25.80 4.53
CA ASP A 55 -0.82 26.20 4.43
C ASP A 55 0.16 25.05 4.74
N GLN A 56 -0.32 23.99 5.39
CA GLN A 56 0.49 22.87 5.82
C GLN A 56 0.47 21.68 4.85
N VAL A 57 -0.37 21.70 3.82
CA VAL A 57 -0.53 20.61 2.82
C VAL A 57 0.82 20.18 2.25
N ASP A 58 1.62 21.13 1.75
CA ASP A 58 2.93 20.85 1.18
C ASP A 58 3.91 20.24 2.19
N ARG A 59 3.85 20.71 3.45
CA ARG A 59 4.70 20.20 4.53
C ARG A 59 4.33 18.76 4.86
N ILE A 60 3.03 18.47 5.03
CA ILE A 60 2.50 17.13 5.31
C ILE A 60 3.00 16.14 4.24
N ILE A 61 2.82 16.48 2.96
CA ILE A 61 3.24 15.62 1.85
C ILE A 61 4.75 15.37 1.89
N LYS A 62 5.55 16.41 2.07
CA LYS A 62 7.01 16.30 2.13
C LYS A 62 7.48 15.43 3.29
N GLU A 63 6.88 15.57 4.48
CA GLU A 63 7.25 14.79 5.66
C GLU A 63 6.95 13.30 5.49
N TYR A 64 5.76 12.94 5.01
CA TYR A 64 5.43 11.53 4.76
C TYR A 64 6.22 10.94 3.59
N ALA A 65 6.45 11.71 2.53
CA ALA A 65 7.31 11.28 1.43
C ALA A 65 8.75 11.02 1.92
N HIS A 66 9.28 11.88 2.78
CA HIS A 66 10.60 11.71 3.38
C HIS A 66 10.66 10.47 4.30
N LYS A 67 9.67 10.28 5.18
CA LYS A 67 9.57 9.08 6.03
C LYS A 67 9.57 7.80 5.18
N ASN A 68 8.76 7.76 4.12
CA ASN A 68 8.65 6.59 3.26
C ASN A 68 9.91 6.34 2.44
N MET A 69 10.56 7.42 1.98
CA MET A 69 11.85 7.35 1.29
C MET A 69 12.92 6.70 2.16
N VAL A 70 13.02 7.12 3.43
CA VAL A 70 13.99 6.57 4.40
C VAL A 70 13.69 5.10 4.70
N LEU A 71 12.41 4.75 4.92
CA LEU A 71 12.00 3.36 5.15
C LEU A 71 12.36 2.45 3.97
N ALA A 72 12.05 2.88 2.75
CA ALA A 72 12.33 2.11 1.54
C ALA A 72 13.83 1.99 1.23
N ALA A 73 14.62 3.03 1.56
CA ALA A 73 16.08 2.97 1.44
C ALA A 73 16.69 1.94 2.41
N ALA A 74 16.10 1.81 3.62
CA ALA A 74 16.59 0.89 4.63
C ALA A 74 16.26 -0.59 4.34
N SER A 75 15.24 -0.88 3.53
CA SER A 75 14.74 -2.24 3.29
C SER A 75 15.28 -2.92 2.02
N SER A 76 16.05 -2.22 1.17
CA SER A 76 16.36 -2.66 -0.20
C SER A 76 17.48 -3.70 -0.35
N VAL A 77 17.52 -4.73 0.51
CA VAL A 77 18.70 -5.62 0.67
C VAL A 77 18.54 -7.00 0.04
N VAL A 78 17.32 -7.56 -0.07
CA VAL A 78 17.13 -8.98 -0.44
C VAL A 78 16.56 -9.14 -1.85
N PRO A 79 17.26 -9.84 -2.77
CA PRO A 79 16.80 -10.00 -4.14
C PRO A 79 15.69 -11.04 -4.34
N GLY A 80 14.92 -10.83 -5.41
CA GLY A 80 13.95 -11.78 -5.93
C GLY A 80 12.66 -11.88 -5.11
N PRO A 81 11.87 -12.92 -5.35
CA PRO A 81 10.54 -13.05 -4.73
C PRO A 81 10.55 -13.25 -3.20
N LEU A 82 11.64 -13.76 -2.63
CA LEU A 82 11.86 -13.75 -1.18
C LEU A 82 12.07 -12.33 -0.64
N GLY A 83 12.67 -11.46 -1.46
CA GLY A 83 12.75 -10.02 -1.21
C GLY A 83 11.37 -9.40 -1.02
N ILE A 84 10.40 -9.74 -1.87
CA ILE A 84 9.01 -9.25 -1.78
C ILE A 84 8.33 -9.72 -0.49
N LEU A 85 8.58 -10.96 -0.06
CA LEU A 85 8.07 -11.45 1.24
C LEU A 85 8.72 -10.70 2.40
N SER A 86 10.04 -10.50 2.35
CA SER A 86 10.78 -9.76 3.39
C SER A 86 10.42 -8.27 3.43
N SER A 87 9.91 -7.70 2.34
CA SER A 87 9.47 -6.31 2.27
C SER A 87 8.05 -6.09 2.80
N ILE A 88 7.27 -7.13 3.12
CA ILE A 88 5.90 -6.95 3.62
C ILE A 88 5.85 -5.98 4.82
N PRO A 89 6.67 -6.13 5.88
CA PRO A 89 6.61 -5.21 7.01
C PRO A 89 6.87 -3.75 6.59
N GLU A 90 7.81 -3.52 5.69
CA GLU A 90 8.11 -2.18 5.17
C GLU A 90 6.98 -1.63 4.28
N LEU A 91 6.41 -2.47 3.41
CA LEU A 91 5.24 -2.10 2.61
C LEU A 91 4.06 -1.67 3.49
N LEU A 92 3.82 -2.40 4.59
CA LEU A 92 2.76 -2.06 5.56
C LEU A 92 3.07 -0.76 6.31
N LEU A 93 4.33 -0.51 6.68
CA LEU A 93 4.72 0.77 7.30
C LEU A 93 4.56 1.95 6.33
N ASN A 94 5.00 1.80 5.08
CA ASN A 94 4.82 2.80 4.04
C ASN A 94 3.35 3.06 3.76
N PHE A 95 2.53 2.00 3.73
CA PHE A 95 1.09 2.13 3.57
C PHE A 95 0.45 2.86 4.76
N GLY A 96 0.79 2.53 6.00
CA GLY A 96 0.30 3.24 7.18
C GLY A 96 0.64 4.73 7.16
N ASN A 97 1.86 5.08 6.76
CA ASN A 97 2.25 6.47 6.54
C ASN A 97 1.40 7.16 5.47
N GLN A 98 1.08 6.47 4.37
CA GLN A 98 0.19 7.00 3.33
C GLN A 98 -1.24 7.19 3.84
N MET A 99 -1.76 6.29 4.69
CA MET A 99 -3.10 6.43 5.29
C MET A 99 -3.17 7.62 6.23
N ASN A 100 -2.15 7.78 7.07
CA ASN A 100 -2.02 8.93 7.95
C ASN A 100 -1.92 10.24 7.15
N MET A 101 -1.15 10.25 6.05
CA MET A 101 -1.05 11.39 5.15
C MET A 101 -2.42 11.77 4.55
N ILE A 102 -3.17 10.82 4.01
CA ILE A 102 -4.50 11.09 3.43
C ILE A 102 -5.43 11.69 4.48
N TYR A 103 -5.42 11.15 5.71
CA TYR A 103 -6.22 11.68 6.80
C TYR A 103 -5.83 13.11 7.15
N ASP A 104 -4.52 13.38 7.28
CA ASP A 104 -3.99 14.71 7.61
C ASP A 104 -4.28 15.74 6.53
N LEU A 105 -4.28 15.32 5.26
CA LEU A 105 -4.74 16.15 4.14
C LEU A 105 -6.23 16.44 4.23
N GLY A 106 -7.05 15.45 4.62
CA GLY A 106 -8.47 15.66 4.92
C GLY A 106 -8.67 16.75 5.98
N CYS A 107 -7.94 16.69 7.09
CA CYS A 107 -7.96 17.72 8.12
C CYS A 107 -7.51 19.09 7.59
N ALA A 108 -6.39 19.15 6.87
CA ALA A 108 -5.83 20.39 6.33
C ALA A 108 -6.77 21.08 5.32
N HIS A 109 -7.58 20.31 4.59
CA HIS A 109 -8.62 20.82 3.68
C HIS A 109 -9.96 21.14 4.38
N GLY A 110 -10.07 20.92 5.70
CA GLY A 110 -11.34 21.07 6.44
C GLY A 110 -12.39 20.01 6.08
N LYS A 111 -11.93 18.85 5.62
CA LYS A 111 -12.72 17.72 5.10
C LYS A 111 -12.55 16.45 5.94
N GLU A 112 -12.16 16.56 7.21
CA GLU A 112 -11.96 15.40 8.10
C GLU A 112 -13.18 14.47 8.14
N ASN A 113 -14.40 15.04 8.12
CA ASN A 113 -15.65 14.28 8.12
C ASN A 113 -15.89 13.45 6.84
N PHE A 114 -15.21 13.77 5.75
CA PHE A 114 -15.25 13.00 4.50
C PHE A 114 -14.23 11.87 4.48
N ILE A 115 -13.31 11.81 5.45
CA ILE A 115 -12.35 10.71 5.55
C ILE A 115 -13.02 9.55 6.29
N ASN A 116 -13.27 8.46 5.58
CA ASN A 116 -13.72 7.19 6.12
C ASN A 116 -12.76 6.05 5.67
N LYS A 117 -13.04 4.81 6.09
CA LYS A 117 -12.19 3.66 5.76
C LYS A 117 -12.16 3.36 4.25
N ASP A 118 -13.27 3.59 3.55
CA ASP A 118 -13.36 3.41 2.10
C ASP A 118 -12.43 4.37 1.36
N VAL A 119 -12.48 5.66 1.68
CA VAL A 119 -11.64 6.70 1.08
C VAL A 119 -10.15 6.41 1.30
N LEU A 120 -9.78 5.94 2.50
CA LEU A 120 -8.41 5.53 2.79
C LEU A 120 -7.93 4.36 1.90
N LEU A 121 -8.80 3.43 1.50
CA LEU A 121 -8.44 2.33 0.59
C LEU A 121 -8.56 2.72 -0.89
N ASP A 122 -9.52 3.55 -1.24
CA ASP A 122 -9.83 3.90 -2.63
C ASP A 122 -8.83 4.89 -3.21
N ILE A 123 -8.40 5.92 -2.46
CA ILE A 123 -7.37 6.88 -2.92
C ILE A 123 -6.08 6.18 -3.37
N PRO A 124 -5.44 5.31 -2.55
CA PRO A 124 -4.24 4.61 -3.01
C PRO A 124 -4.55 3.65 -4.16
N PHE A 125 -5.69 2.97 -4.15
CA PHE A 125 -6.07 2.06 -5.24
C PHE A 125 -6.20 2.81 -6.58
N ALA A 126 -6.86 3.97 -6.59
CA ALA A 126 -6.96 4.87 -7.73
C ALA A 126 -5.59 5.41 -8.18
N ALA A 127 -4.73 5.80 -7.24
CA ALA A 127 -3.37 6.24 -7.54
C ALA A 127 -2.51 5.15 -8.22
N PHE A 128 -2.84 3.87 -7.97
CA PHE A 128 -2.27 2.72 -8.67
C PHE A 128 -3.06 2.32 -9.93
N GLY A 129 -4.03 3.11 -10.38
CA GLY A 129 -4.81 2.85 -11.60
C GLY A 129 -5.89 1.79 -11.44
N GLY A 130 -6.29 1.49 -10.20
CA GLY A 130 -7.51 0.75 -9.92
C GLY A 130 -8.74 1.60 -10.23
N ASN A 131 -9.80 0.96 -10.73
CA ASN A 131 -11.09 1.63 -10.91
C ASN A 131 -11.76 1.79 -9.54
N THR A 132 -12.12 3.01 -9.19
CA THR A 132 -12.81 3.34 -7.94
C THR A 132 -14.01 4.22 -8.19
N ASP A 133 -14.92 4.24 -7.23
CA ASP A 133 -16.06 5.15 -7.22
C ASP A 133 -15.74 6.50 -6.54
N LEU A 134 -14.45 6.90 -6.43
CA LEU A 134 -14.04 8.14 -5.75
C LEU A 134 -14.78 9.38 -6.26
N ALA A 135 -15.00 9.48 -7.57
CA ALA A 135 -15.74 10.59 -8.17
C ALA A 135 -17.19 10.65 -7.64
N LYS A 136 -17.84 9.49 -7.42
CA LYS A 136 -19.18 9.43 -6.85
C LYS A 136 -19.17 9.79 -5.37
N LEU A 137 -18.11 9.45 -4.64
CA LEU A 137 -17.95 9.78 -3.22
C LEU A 137 -17.69 11.27 -3.00
N GLN A 138 -17.03 11.95 -3.95
CA GLN A 138 -16.79 13.39 -3.91
C GLN A 138 -18.09 14.21 -3.97
N ASP A 139 -19.10 13.71 -4.70
CA ASP A 139 -20.39 14.37 -4.87
C ASP A 139 -21.36 14.22 -3.67
N ILE A 140 -21.07 13.31 -2.74
CA ILE A 140 -21.91 13.06 -1.57
C ILE A 140 -21.66 14.15 -0.53
N LYS A 141 -22.64 15.05 -0.33
CA LYS A 141 -22.55 16.19 0.62
C LYS A 141 -22.80 15.83 2.10
N ALA A 142 -22.76 14.55 2.44
CA ALA A 142 -23.05 14.03 3.78
C ALA A 142 -21.86 13.23 4.31
N ASP A 143 -21.77 13.06 5.63
CA ASP A 143 -20.76 12.22 6.26
C ASP A 143 -20.74 10.83 5.62
N LEU A 144 -19.59 10.43 5.11
CA LEU A 144 -19.43 9.13 4.49
C LEU A 144 -19.40 8.06 5.58
N SER A 145 -20.39 7.16 5.55
CA SER A 145 -20.40 5.99 6.43
C SER A 145 -19.45 4.92 5.90
N ASP A 146 -18.83 4.15 6.80
CA ASP A 146 -18.00 3.02 6.41
C ASP A 146 -18.85 1.95 5.69
N SER A 147 -18.31 1.40 4.60
CA SER A 147 -18.84 0.17 4.00
C SER A 147 -18.80 -1.00 5.01
N PRO A 148 -19.65 -2.04 4.81
CA PRO A 148 -19.51 -3.30 5.52
C PRO A 148 -18.08 -3.83 5.49
N LYS A 149 -17.65 -4.45 6.61
CA LYS A 149 -16.27 -4.93 6.81
C LYS A 149 -15.82 -5.85 5.67
N GLU A 150 -16.72 -6.69 5.15
CA GLU A 150 -16.45 -7.63 4.07
C GLU A 150 -16.02 -6.89 2.78
N LEU A 151 -16.66 -5.76 2.47
CA LEU A 151 -16.30 -4.94 1.31
C LEU A 151 -14.95 -4.24 1.50
N LEU A 152 -14.66 -3.77 2.72
CA LEU A 152 -13.35 -3.19 3.04
C LEU A 152 -12.21 -4.21 2.92
N ILE A 153 -12.43 -5.46 3.39
CA ILE A 153 -11.49 -6.57 3.21
C ILE A 153 -11.31 -6.88 1.72
N GLN A 154 -12.39 -6.83 0.92
CA GLN A 154 -12.30 -7.04 -0.52
C GLN A 154 -11.47 -5.94 -1.20
N LYS A 155 -11.70 -4.66 -0.87
CA LYS A 155 -10.89 -3.53 -1.37
C LYS A 155 -9.41 -3.70 -1.01
N ALA A 156 -9.11 -4.06 0.24
CA ALA A 156 -7.74 -4.34 0.67
C ALA A 156 -7.12 -5.52 -0.11
N THR A 157 -7.91 -6.53 -0.43
CA THR A 157 -7.49 -7.69 -1.25
C THR A 157 -7.19 -7.29 -2.69
N ASP A 158 -7.99 -6.43 -3.31
CA ASP A 158 -7.76 -5.99 -4.68
C ASP A 158 -6.59 -5.00 -4.80
N LEU A 159 -6.41 -4.16 -3.78
CA LEU A 159 -5.20 -3.36 -3.62
C LEU A 159 -3.96 -4.24 -3.45
N SER A 160 -4.01 -5.29 -2.61
CA SER A 160 -2.88 -6.18 -2.38
C SER A 160 -2.45 -6.91 -3.66
N LYS A 161 -3.41 -7.42 -4.45
CA LYS A 161 -3.15 -8.00 -5.78
C LYS A 161 -2.42 -7.01 -6.68
N THR A 162 -2.94 -5.78 -6.77
CA THR A 162 -2.37 -4.72 -7.61
C THR A 162 -0.93 -4.38 -7.20
N LEU A 163 -0.66 -4.29 -5.90
CA LEU A 163 0.68 -4.05 -5.37
C LEU A 163 1.62 -5.21 -5.68
N ILE A 164 1.20 -6.46 -5.44
CA ILE A 164 2.00 -7.66 -5.74
C ILE A 164 2.33 -7.73 -7.23
N GLU A 165 1.34 -7.55 -8.12
CA GLU A 165 1.56 -7.58 -9.56
C GLU A 165 2.55 -6.50 -10.03
N LYS A 166 2.40 -5.27 -9.53
CA LYS A 166 3.29 -4.16 -9.88
C LYS A 166 4.70 -4.36 -9.33
N SER A 167 4.82 -4.89 -8.12
CA SER A 167 6.12 -5.20 -7.49
C SER A 167 6.82 -6.36 -8.21
N LEU A 168 6.10 -7.43 -8.57
CA LEU A 168 6.65 -8.55 -9.33
C LEU A 168 7.16 -8.12 -10.71
N LYS A 169 6.40 -7.29 -11.44
CA LYS A 169 6.83 -6.75 -12.74
C LYS A 169 8.10 -5.91 -12.64
N LYS A 170 8.31 -5.22 -11.51
CA LYS A 170 9.48 -4.36 -11.26
C LYS A 170 10.64 -5.07 -10.58
N SER A 171 10.40 -6.28 -10.06
CA SER A 171 11.37 -7.07 -9.30
C SER A 171 12.64 -7.44 -10.09
N ILE A 172 12.57 -7.36 -11.42
CA ILE A 172 13.68 -7.66 -12.34
C ILE A 172 14.79 -6.56 -12.32
N VAL A 173 14.50 -5.34 -11.83
CA VAL A 173 15.42 -4.16 -11.96
C VAL A 173 16.01 -3.69 -10.62
N GLN A 174 15.51 -4.18 -9.48
CA GLN A 174 15.74 -3.58 -8.15
C GLN A 174 17.11 -3.82 -7.50
N PHE A 175 18.07 -4.49 -8.14
CA PHE A 175 19.28 -4.97 -7.45
C PHE A 175 20.58 -4.71 -8.21
N ILE A 176 20.91 -3.43 -8.37
CA ILE A 176 22.30 -2.99 -8.49
C ILE A 176 22.68 -2.40 -7.12
N PRO A 177 23.73 -2.90 -6.42
CA PRO A 177 24.20 -2.34 -5.15
C PRO A 177 24.37 -0.81 -5.24
N VAL A 178 23.94 -0.07 -4.21
CA VAL A 178 23.76 1.42 -4.19
C VAL A 178 22.57 1.93 -5.02
N ALA A 179 22.36 1.46 -6.24
CA ALA A 179 21.20 1.91 -7.03
C ALA A 179 19.87 1.41 -6.46
N GLY A 180 19.83 0.21 -5.87
CA GLY A 180 18.64 -0.38 -5.24
C GLY A 180 17.99 0.53 -4.18
N PRO A 181 18.73 0.96 -3.13
CA PRO A 181 18.23 1.90 -2.14
C PRO A 181 17.72 3.21 -2.74
N VAL A 182 18.46 3.79 -3.69
CA VAL A 182 18.10 5.06 -4.34
C VAL A 182 16.84 4.92 -5.18
N LEU A 183 16.69 3.81 -5.92
CA LEU A 183 15.52 3.53 -6.72
C LEU A 183 14.28 3.31 -5.84
N MET A 184 14.43 2.60 -4.71
CA MET A 184 13.32 2.37 -3.77
C MET A 184 12.91 3.64 -3.03
N ALA A 185 13.89 4.42 -2.57
CA ALA A 185 13.68 5.77 -2.04
C ALA A 185 12.89 6.65 -3.01
N SER A 186 13.33 6.70 -4.26
CA SER A 186 12.67 7.48 -5.33
C SER A 186 11.27 6.95 -5.64
N TRP A 187 11.09 5.62 -5.65
CA TRP A 187 9.79 5.00 -5.90
C TRP A 187 8.80 5.30 -4.77
N ALA A 188 9.21 5.15 -3.50
CA ALA A 188 8.39 5.45 -2.33
C ALA A 188 8.01 6.94 -2.28
N GLN A 189 8.93 7.82 -2.62
CA GLN A 189 8.65 9.25 -2.77
C GLN A 189 7.61 9.48 -3.88
N MET A 190 7.83 8.93 -5.08
CA MET A 190 6.94 9.10 -6.22
C MET A 190 5.52 8.57 -5.96
N THR A 191 5.38 7.40 -5.34
CA THR A 191 4.07 6.83 -5.01
C THR A 191 3.36 7.65 -3.95
N THR A 192 4.09 8.13 -2.94
CA THR A 192 3.52 9.03 -1.92
C THR A 192 2.99 10.32 -2.55
N TYR A 193 3.74 10.95 -3.48
CA TYR A 193 3.24 12.11 -4.23
C TYR A 193 2.05 11.81 -5.16
N LYS A 194 2.01 10.62 -5.78
CA LYS A 194 0.85 10.23 -6.59
C LYS A 194 -0.40 10.07 -5.76
N ILE A 195 -0.27 9.45 -4.59
CA ILE A 195 -1.35 9.28 -3.62
C ILE A 195 -1.81 10.63 -3.10
N SER A 196 -0.87 11.54 -2.76
CA SER A 196 -1.23 12.88 -2.31
C SER A 196 -1.98 13.66 -3.38
N LYS A 197 -1.55 13.59 -4.65
CA LYS A 197 -2.27 14.23 -5.75
C LYS A 197 -3.69 13.67 -5.93
N SER A 198 -3.85 12.35 -5.84
CA SER A 198 -5.17 11.71 -5.88
C SER A 198 -6.03 12.13 -4.69
N SER A 199 -5.43 12.29 -3.51
CA SER A 199 -6.10 12.75 -2.30
C SER A 199 -6.55 14.20 -2.43
N SER A 200 -5.66 15.12 -2.79
CA SER A 200 -6.01 16.54 -2.96
C SER A 200 -7.09 16.71 -4.02
N SER A 201 -7.01 16.01 -5.16
CA SER A 201 -8.05 16.07 -6.19
C SER A 201 -9.43 15.59 -5.73
N PHE A 202 -9.49 14.69 -4.74
CA PHE A 202 -10.73 14.22 -4.13
C PHE A 202 -11.25 15.21 -3.07
N LEU A 203 -10.36 15.93 -2.40
CA LEU A 203 -10.66 16.84 -1.29
C LEU A 203 -10.94 18.29 -1.73
N ASP A 204 -10.49 18.66 -2.93
CA ASP A 204 -10.82 19.91 -3.63
C ASP A 204 -12.32 19.96 -3.97
#